data_AF-A0A7V6VJJ3-F1
#
_entry.id   AF-A0A7V6VJJ3-F1
#
_cell.length_a   1.000
_cell.length_b   1.000
_cell.length_c   1.000
_cell.angle_alpha   90.00
_cell.angle_beta   90.00
_cell.angle_gamma   90.00
#
_symmetry.space_group_name_H-M   'P 1'
#
loop_
_entity.id
_entity.type
_entity.pdbx_description
1 polymer ?
#
loop_
_entity_poly.entity_id
_entity_poly.type
_entity_poly.pdbx_seq_one_letter_code
_entity_poly.pdbx_strand_id
1 'polypeptide(L)'
;ARSARRAVTVVVLLAFAVGALTVAGMVSGTVAQQRARDAAVGAGGDVVLTLPAGPAAGGVVDVEPYRALAGVDAAEPVTTLPITILREPAQLVGVPIESLGEQIALRLGAEDAEALRALTPDASTRIPEGTTTLAVGIELRVVDIEGVEESEDFQLEDLQVRLGGSMVLIGSNGELIEAQAEEREITVTGEPQRFEVEVPLEAGATSVADVELSVNYLLQGEDTETVMMQWYEENPDASEDESWEFFDTFGTDGRVDYYSFVGLGMQKITVTADAAPLLEAGLLIDQNRNPWVGDLESLGGGELKWGASGYADPLIVNTQEGGGDPANPDPGARALPALITQALAKEFDVEVGGSLNAAIAGPSVPLAVAGILGTVPGTLEERAVMVDRNSLTAMLAARGSQPRTPGEVWLMSGADPQALAEEALAVAPEGTTATLATPSAADPSGAMRSNLWIAAAGASAIAIVVATLVGLAGGREDDVALRALGASHRRIGRAGAVQFLI
;
A
#
# COMPACT_ATOMS: atom_id res chain seq x y z
N ALA A 1 -30.42 6.41 66.84
CA ALA A 1 -30.86 6.69 65.46
C ALA A 1 -29.91 7.62 64.68
N ARG A 2 -29.67 8.88 65.09
CA ARG A 2 -28.82 9.82 64.32
C ARG A 2 -27.35 9.36 64.14
N SER A 3 -26.73 8.77 65.17
CA SER A 3 -25.36 8.24 65.07
C SER A 3 -25.25 7.03 64.13
N ALA A 4 -26.24 6.13 64.16
CA ALA A 4 -26.31 4.98 63.26
C ALA A 4 -26.47 5.41 61.79
N ARG A 5 -27.33 6.41 61.52
CA ARG A 5 -27.46 6.97 60.16
C ARG A 5 -26.16 7.57 59.65
N ARG A 6 -25.42 8.32 60.49
CA ARG A 6 -24.10 8.87 60.12
C ARG A 6 -23.09 7.76 59.82
N ALA A 7 -23.06 6.69 60.61
CA ALA A 7 -22.16 5.56 60.38
C ALA A 7 -22.46 4.84 59.06
N VAL A 8 -23.74 4.57 58.76
CA VAL A 8 -24.17 3.98 57.48
C VAL A 8 -23.80 4.88 56.30
N THR A 9 -24.01 6.19 56.41
CA THR A 9 -23.62 7.13 55.33
C THR A 9 -22.11 7.12 55.08
N VAL A 10 -21.28 7.13 56.13
CA VAL A 10 -19.82 7.07 55.99
C VAL A 10 -19.39 5.76 55.33
N VAL A 11 -19.98 4.64 55.73
CA VAL A 11 -19.73 3.32 55.14
C VAL A 11 -20.07 3.28 53.66
N VAL A 12 -21.25 3.78 53.28
CA VAL A 12 -21.71 3.78 51.88
C VAL A 12 -20.79 4.65 51.03
N LEU A 13 -20.40 5.83 51.52
CA LEU A 13 -19.46 6.71 50.83
C LEU A 13 -18.08 6.05 50.65
N LEU A 14 -17.60 5.34 51.67
CA LEU A 14 -16.33 4.63 51.62
C LEU A 14 -16.37 3.46 50.61
N ALA A 15 -17.46 2.68 50.62
CA ALA A 15 -17.67 1.61 49.64
C ALA A 15 -17.75 2.16 48.21
N PHE A 16 -18.43 3.29 48.02
CA PHE A 16 -18.51 3.96 46.72
C PHE A 16 -17.14 4.50 46.25
N ALA A 17 -16.35 5.08 47.17
CA ALA A 17 -15.01 5.54 46.86
C ALA A 17 -14.07 4.39 46.45
N VAL A 18 -14.13 3.25 47.15
CA VAL A 18 -13.36 2.04 46.77
C VAL A 18 -13.83 1.46 45.44
N GLY A 19 -15.15 1.40 45.21
CA GLY A 19 -15.70 0.97 43.92
C GLY A 19 -15.23 1.86 42.76
N ALA A 20 -15.29 3.19 42.93
CA ALA A 20 -14.83 4.15 41.94
C ALA A 20 -13.33 4.02 41.65
N LEU A 21 -12.49 3.85 42.68
CA LEU A 21 -11.05 3.61 42.53
C LEU A 21 -10.75 2.30 41.79
N THR A 22 -11.53 1.25 42.06
CA THR A 22 -11.38 -0.05 41.39
C THR A 22 -11.71 0.04 39.91
N VAL A 23 -12.83 0.68 39.55
CA VAL A 23 -13.24 0.90 38.16
C VAL A 23 -12.23 1.81 37.44
N ALA A 24 -11.77 2.88 38.08
CA ALA A 24 -10.73 3.75 37.51
C ALA A 24 -9.41 2.99 37.26
N GLY A 25 -9.02 2.10 38.16
CA GLY A 25 -7.85 1.23 38.00
C GLY A 25 -8.00 0.24 36.84
N MET A 26 -9.18 -0.37 36.67
CA MET A 26 -9.46 -1.25 35.52
C MET A 26 -9.36 -0.48 34.20
N VAL A 27 -10.02 0.67 34.09
CA VAL A 27 -9.99 1.50 32.86
C VAL A 27 -8.56 1.95 32.55
N SER A 28 -7.78 2.35 33.55
CA SER A 28 -6.37 2.74 33.34
C SER A 28 -5.51 1.58 32.86
N GLY A 29 -5.77 0.35 33.33
CA GLY A 29 -5.07 -0.86 32.89
C GLY A 29 -5.39 -1.19 31.43
N THR A 30 -6.67 -1.16 31.06
CA THR A 30 -7.11 -1.40 29.68
C THR A 30 -6.54 -0.36 28.72
N VAL A 31 -6.53 0.93 29.11
CA VAL A 31 -5.95 2.01 28.30
C VAL A 31 -4.43 1.87 28.17
N ALA A 32 -3.72 1.46 29.23
CA ALA A 32 -2.28 1.23 29.16
C ALA A 32 -1.95 0.03 28.27
N GLN A 33 -2.71 -1.05 28.36
CA GLN A 33 -2.56 -2.23 27.51
C GLN A 33 -2.90 -1.91 26.06
N GLN A 34 -3.94 -1.10 25.83
CA GLN A 34 -4.32 -0.62 24.50
C GLN A 34 -3.21 0.26 23.93
N ARG A 35 -2.70 1.27 24.67
CA ARG A 35 -1.54 2.08 24.22
C ARG A 35 -0.28 1.26 23.96
N ALA A 36 -0.03 0.24 24.77
CA ALA A 36 1.12 -0.64 24.56
C ALA A 36 0.94 -1.50 23.31
N ARG A 37 -0.28 -1.96 23.03
CA ARG A 37 -0.64 -2.64 21.79
C ARG A 37 -0.57 -1.69 20.60
N ASP A 38 -1.12 -0.49 20.71
CA ASP A 38 -1.09 0.55 19.69
C ASP A 38 0.36 1.00 19.41
N ALA A 39 1.24 1.00 20.42
CA ALA A 39 2.67 1.26 20.25
C ALA A 39 3.39 0.11 19.54
N ALA A 40 3.05 -1.14 19.87
CA ALA A 40 3.63 -2.32 19.21
C ALA A 40 3.14 -2.47 17.76
N VAL A 41 1.85 -2.20 17.52
CA VAL A 41 1.27 -2.16 16.17
C VAL A 41 1.81 -0.95 15.41
N GLY A 42 1.83 0.22 16.03
CA GLY A 42 2.36 1.47 15.44
C GLY A 42 3.84 1.40 15.10
N ALA A 43 4.62 0.49 15.69
CA ALA A 43 6.00 0.24 15.27
C ALA A 43 6.09 -0.60 13.98
N GLY A 44 5.12 -1.47 13.68
CA GLY A 44 5.16 -2.30 12.47
C GLY A 44 6.09 -3.51 12.54
N GLY A 45 7.33 -3.38 13.05
CA GLY A 45 8.28 -4.48 13.34
C GLY A 45 8.45 -4.76 14.84
N ASP A 46 9.30 -5.71 15.24
CA ASP A 46 9.80 -5.82 16.64
C ASP A 46 10.85 -4.74 16.92
N VAL A 47 11.67 -4.48 15.91
CA VAL A 47 12.62 -3.37 15.87
C VAL A 47 12.39 -2.60 14.58
N VAL A 48 12.30 -1.29 14.68
CA VAL A 48 12.21 -0.38 13.55
C VAL A 48 13.51 0.40 13.47
N LEU A 49 14.23 0.23 12.36
CA LEU A 49 15.39 1.05 12.07
C LEU A 49 14.93 2.24 11.21
N THR A 50 15.04 3.45 11.74
CA THR A 50 14.87 4.67 10.95
C THR A 50 16.21 5.02 10.31
N LEU A 51 16.25 4.94 8.99
CA LEU A 51 17.45 5.22 8.21
C LEU A 51 17.67 6.74 8.11
N PRO A 52 18.93 7.20 8.00
CA PRO A 52 19.18 8.59 7.64
C PRO A 52 18.53 8.90 6.29
N ALA A 53 18.06 10.12 6.09
CA ALA A 53 17.50 10.55 4.82
C ALA A 53 18.53 10.32 3.70
N GLY A 54 18.28 9.32 2.86
CA GLY A 54 19.08 9.04 1.68
C GLY A 54 18.85 10.08 0.58
N PRO A 55 19.57 9.98 -0.55
CA PRO A 55 19.16 10.72 -1.75
C PRO A 55 17.69 10.41 -2.04
N ALA A 56 16.94 11.45 -2.41
CA ALA A 56 15.48 11.39 -2.56
C ALA A 56 14.99 10.41 -3.65
N ALA A 57 15.91 9.86 -4.45
CA ALA A 57 15.62 9.12 -5.67
C ALA A 57 16.19 7.70 -5.64
N GLY A 58 15.30 6.71 -5.72
CA GLY A 58 15.58 5.37 -6.24
C GLY A 58 16.60 4.52 -5.49
N GLY A 59 16.92 4.85 -4.23
CA GLY A 59 17.86 4.06 -3.45
C GLY A 59 17.26 2.71 -3.07
N VAL A 60 17.97 1.64 -3.39
CA VAL A 60 17.73 0.31 -2.82
C VAL A 60 18.36 0.27 -1.44
N VAL A 61 17.59 -0.13 -0.44
CA VAL A 61 18.12 -0.41 0.90
C VAL A 61 18.57 -1.86 0.94
N ASP A 62 19.88 -2.06 1.13
CA ASP A 62 20.42 -3.40 1.36
C ASP A 62 19.98 -3.90 2.75
N VAL A 63 19.14 -4.94 2.75
CA VAL A 63 18.61 -5.56 3.98
C VAL A 63 19.32 -6.86 4.35
N GLU A 64 20.21 -7.37 3.50
CA GLU A 64 20.93 -8.62 3.75
C GLU A 64 21.77 -8.59 5.04
N PRO A 65 22.45 -7.48 5.41
CA PRO A 65 23.15 -7.39 6.69
C PRO A 65 22.23 -7.61 7.90
N TYR A 66 20.97 -7.20 7.81
CA TYR A 66 19.99 -7.38 8.88
C TYR A 66 19.38 -8.79 8.88
N ARG A 67 19.13 -9.37 7.71
CA ARG A 67 18.65 -10.77 7.58
C ARG A 67 19.66 -11.78 8.10
N ALA A 68 20.96 -11.45 8.05
CA ALA A 68 22.03 -12.29 8.56
C ALA A 68 22.15 -12.30 10.10
N LEU A 69 21.44 -11.43 10.81
CA LEU A 69 21.49 -11.35 12.27
C LEU A 69 20.77 -12.54 12.92
N ALA A 70 21.28 -12.98 14.08
CA ALA A 70 20.75 -14.15 14.75
C ALA A 70 19.34 -13.87 15.31
N GLY A 71 18.37 -14.71 14.93
CA GLY A 71 17.00 -14.61 15.43
C GLY A 71 16.11 -13.62 14.66
N VAL A 72 16.58 -13.02 13.56
CA VAL A 72 15.73 -12.28 12.62
C VAL A 72 14.95 -13.28 11.75
N ASP A 73 13.63 -13.22 11.82
CA ASP A 73 12.72 -14.01 10.99
C ASP A 73 12.46 -13.31 9.64
N ALA A 74 12.41 -11.97 9.65
CA ALA A 74 12.38 -11.15 8.45
C ALA A 74 12.98 -9.76 8.70
N ALA A 75 13.60 -9.21 7.66
CA ALA A 75 14.04 -7.81 7.63
C ALA A 75 13.62 -7.20 6.30
N GLU A 76 12.80 -6.16 6.35
CA GLU A 76 12.12 -5.66 5.17
C GLU A 76 12.11 -4.12 5.11
N PRO A 77 12.38 -3.53 3.94
CA PRO A 77 12.31 -2.08 3.78
C PRO A 77 10.86 -1.58 3.83
N VAL A 78 10.63 -0.47 4.51
CA VAL A 78 9.32 0.17 4.59
C VAL A 78 9.41 1.64 4.18
N THR A 79 8.44 2.06 3.39
CA THR A 79 8.35 3.43 2.87
C THR A 79 7.25 4.18 3.62
N THR A 80 7.61 5.20 4.39
CA THR A 80 6.66 6.09 5.05
C THR A 80 6.65 7.45 4.35
N LEU A 81 5.47 7.91 3.92
CA LEU A 81 5.31 9.16 3.16
C LEU A 81 4.13 9.98 3.69
N PRO A 82 4.31 11.30 3.88
CA PRO A 82 3.16 12.18 4.05
C PRO A 82 2.40 12.24 2.73
N ILE A 83 1.09 12.07 2.79
CA ILE A 83 0.18 12.16 1.65
C ILE A 83 -0.96 13.12 1.98
N THR A 84 -1.75 13.46 0.97
CA THR A 84 -2.95 14.28 1.17
C THR A 84 -4.16 13.61 0.52
N ILE A 85 -5.26 13.47 1.24
CA ILE A 85 -6.50 12.87 0.74
C ILE A 85 -7.56 13.96 0.75
N LEU A 86 -8.03 14.37 -0.44
CA LEU A 86 -9.01 15.46 -0.60
C LEU A 86 -8.69 16.75 0.20
N ARG A 87 -7.39 17.07 0.36
CA ARG A 87 -6.79 18.20 1.12
C ARG A 87 -6.51 17.95 2.60
N GLU A 88 -6.89 16.81 3.14
CA GLU A 88 -6.57 16.44 4.52
C GLU A 88 -5.22 15.70 4.57
N PRO A 89 -4.32 16.06 5.51
CA PRO A 89 -3.06 15.35 5.67
C PRO A 89 -3.32 13.92 6.20
N ALA A 90 -2.59 12.97 5.64
CA ALA A 90 -2.59 11.57 6.06
C ALA A 90 -1.18 10.98 5.91
N GLN A 91 -0.96 9.79 6.48
CA GLN A 91 0.30 9.06 6.36
C GLN A 91 0.11 7.82 5.49
N LEU A 92 1.00 7.62 4.52
CA LEU A 92 1.10 6.38 3.76
C LEU A 92 2.23 5.51 4.30
N VAL A 93 1.97 4.22 4.42
CA VAL A 93 2.95 3.18 4.77
C VAL A 93 2.95 2.11 3.66
N GLY A 94 4.03 2.07 2.88
CA GLY A 94 4.27 1.05 1.86
C GLY A 94 5.09 -0.09 2.42
N VAL A 95 4.50 -1.28 2.48
CA VAL A 95 5.13 -2.49 3.04
C VAL A 95 5.22 -3.59 1.98
N PRO A 96 6.29 -4.39 1.89
CA PRO A 96 6.33 -5.55 1.01
C PRO A 96 5.40 -6.64 1.57
N ILE A 97 4.16 -6.69 1.06
CA ILE A 97 3.10 -7.55 1.62
C ILE A 97 3.44 -9.04 1.43
N GLU A 98 4.17 -9.39 0.38
CA GLU A 98 4.59 -10.78 0.14
C GLU A 98 5.54 -11.30 1.24
N SER A 99 6.47 -10.46 1.71
CA SER A 99 7.45 -10.85 2.73
C SER A 99 6.91 -10.71 4.15
N LEU A 100 6.18 -9.62 4.44
CA LEU A 100 5.71 -9.33 5.81
C LEU A 100 4.25 -9.68 6.07
N GLY A 101 3.46 -10.02 5.05
CA GLY A 101 2.01 -10.15 5.15
C GLY A 101 1.55 -11.10 6.26
N GLU A 102 2.17 -12.27 6.37
CA GLU A 102 1.83 -13.24 7.42
C GLU A 102 2.19 -12.74 8.82
N GLN A 103 3.34 -12.08 8.97
CA GLN A 103 3.85 -11.59 10.25
C GLN A 103 3.04 -10.38 10.74
N ILE A 104 2.64 -9.51 9.83
CA ILE A 104 1.74 -8.39 10.11
C ILE A 104 0.33 -8.91 10.41
N ALA A 105 -0.17 -9.88 9.64
CA ALA A 105 -1.46 -10.52 9.87
C ALA A 105 -1.55 -11.14 11.27
N LEU A 106 -0.48 -11.81 11.73
CA LEU A 106 -0.37 -12.36 13.08
C LEU A 106 -0.53 -11.27 14.17
N ARG A 107 -0.06 -10.04 13.92
CA ARG A 107 -0.12 -8.92 14.85
C ARG A 107 -1.46 -8.19 14.85
N LEU A 108 -2.04 -8.00 13.67
CA LEU A 108 -3.33 -7.32 13.53
C LEU A 108 -4.49 -8.19 14.04
N GLY A 109 -4.44 -9.49 13.75
CA GLY A 109 -5.47 -10.46 14.11
C GLY A 109 -6.14 -11.07 12.89
N ALA A 110 -6.98 -12.08 13.10
CA ALA A 110 -7.55 -12.89 12.02
C ALA A 110 -8.45 -12.10 11.05
N GLU A 111 -9.18 -11.10 11.53
CA GLU A 111 -10.09 -10.27 10.70
C GLU A 111 -9.27 -9.39 9.73
N ASP A 112 -8.22 -8.74 10.23
CA ASP A 112 -7.35 -7.87 9.43
C ASP A 112 -6.40 -8.65 8.49
N ALA A 113 -6.14 -9.93 8.80
CA ALA A 113 -5.31 -10.81 7.96
C ALA A 113 -5.92 -11.04 6.57
N GLU A 114 -7.24 -11.11 6.47
CA GLU A 114 -7.93 -11.26 5.18
C GLU A 114 -7.81 -9.99 4.33
N ALA A 115 -7.93 -8.82 4.97
CA ALA A 115 -7.74 -7.53 4.34
C ALA A 115 -6.31 -7.37 3.78
N LEU A 116 -5.28 -7.82 4.52
CA LEU A 116 -3.90 -7.84 4.02
C LEU A 116 -3.72 -8.72 2.77
N ARG A 117 -4.40 -9.87 2.70
CA ARG A 117 -4.32 -10.72 1.49
C ARG A 117 -4.91 -10.02 0.27
N ALA A 118 -5.90 -9.15 0.46
CA ALA A 118 -6.46 -8.35 -0.63
C ALA A 118 -5.48 -7.29 -1.19
N LEU A 119 -4.37 -7.00 -0.50
CA LEU A 119 -3.27 -6.19 -1.02
C LEU A 119 -2.27 -6.98 -1.87
N THR A 120 -2.29 -8.32 -1.82
CA THR A 120 -1.32 -9.13 -2.57
C THR A 120 -1.61 -8.95 -4.05
N PRO A 121 -0.63 -8.50 -4.86
CA PRO A 121 -0.83 -8.37 -6.30
C PRO A 121 -1.23 -9.72 -6.89
N ASP A 122 -2.05 -9.68 -7.94
CA ASP A 122 -2.55 -10.89 -8.57
C ASP A 122 -1.38 -11.76 -9.04
N ALA A 123 -1.48 -13.07 -8.80
CA ALA A 123 -0.37 -14.02 -9.01
C ALA A 123 0.08 -14.07 -10.48
N SER A 124 -0.77 -13.58 -11.38
CA SER A 124 -0.54 -13.52 -12.81
C SER A 124 0.53 -12.50 -13.21
N THR A 125 0.91 -11.56 -12.34
CA THR A 125 2.05 -10.64 -12.54
C THR A 125 3.41 -11.23 -12.14
N ARG A 126 3.43 -12.40 -11.50
CA ARG A 126 4.68 -12.99 -10.98
C ARG A 126 5.46 -13.72 -12.07
N ILE A 127 6.76 -13.46 -12.08
CA ILE A 127 7.71 -14.17 -12.93
C ILE A 127 8.06 -15.49 -12.21
N PRO A 128 7.83 -16.67 -12.83
CA PRO A 128 8.22 -17.94 -12.22
C PRO A 128 9.72 -18.00 -11.92
N GLU A 129 10.10 -18.62 -10.80
CA GLU A 129 11.52 -18.79 -10.45
C GLU A 129 12.28 -19.51 -11.57
N GLY A 130 13.45 -18.96 -11.93
CA GLY A 130 14.30 -19.50 -12.99
C GLY A 130 13.91 -19.07 -14.42
N THR A 131 12.89 -18.23 -14.58
CA THR A 131 12.58 -17.62 -15.89
C THR A 131 13.71 -16.66 -16.27
N THR A 132 14.36 -16.91 -17.41
CA THR A 132 15.47 -16.08 -17.92
C THR A 132 15.05 -15.17 -19.06
N THR A 133 13.86 -15.38 -19.63
CA THR A 133 13.33 -14.67 -20.80
C THR A 133 11.83 -14.59 -20.69
N LEU A 134 11.25 -13.42 -20.97
CA LEU A 134 9.81 -13.25 -21.11
C LEU A 134 9.48 -13.02 -22.59
N ALA A 135 8.58 -13.83 -23.14
CA ALA A 135 8.13 -13.71 -24.51
C ALA A 135 6.82 -12.92 -24.55
N VAL A 136 6.83 -11.78 -25.24
CA VAL A 136 5.62 -10.98 -25.47
C VAL A 136 5.12 -11.25 -26.89
N GLY A 137 3.89 -11.78 -26.99
CA GLY A 137 3.25 -12.06 -28.27
C GLY A 137 2.63 -10.80 -28.88
N ILE A 138 2.96 -10.50 -30.14
CA ILE A 138 2.41 -9.38 -30.90
C ILE A 138 1.80 -9.94 -32.19
N GLU A 139 0.57 -9.56 -32.54
CA GLU A 139 -0.01 -9.86 -33.85
C GLU A 139 -0.05 -8.58 -34.70
N LEU A 140 0.64 -8.60 -35.84
CA LEU A 140 0.65 -7.48 -36.77
C LEU A 140 -0.19 -7.82 -37.99
N ARG A 141 -0.95 -6.83 -38.46
CA ARG A 141 -1.70 -6.95 -39.71
C ARG A 141 -1.67 -5.62 -40.46
N VAL A 142 -1.19 -5.66 -41.70
CA VAL A 142 -1.35 -4.53 -42.63
C VAL A 142 -2.76 -4.62 -43.20
N VAL A 143 -3.56 -3.56 -43.05
CA VAL A 143 -4.94 -3.51 -43.55
C VAL A 143 -5.01 -2.45 -44.63
N ASP A 144 -5.36 -2.88 -45.84
CA ASP A 144 -5.60 -1.95 -46.93
C ASP A 144 -6.84 -1.11 -46.64
N ILE A 145 -6.77 0.20 -46.91
CA ILE A 145 -7.90 1.11 -46.70
C ILE A 145 -8.72 1.15 -47.98
N GLU A 146 -9.92 0.59 -47.91
CA GLU A 146 -10.89 0.60 -49.01
C GLU A 146 -11.12 2.05 -49.50
N GLY A 147 -10.74 2.32 -50.76
CA GLY A 147 -10.89 3.64 -51.39
C GLY A 147 -9.58 4.38 -51.69
N VAL A 148 -8.43 3.80 -51.38
CA VAL A 148 -7.12 4.28 -51.84
C VAL A 148 -6.73 3.50 -53.09
N GLU A 149 -6.53 4.19 -54.22
CA GLU A 149 -5.98 3.53 -55.42
C GLU A 149 -4.50 3.19 -55.13
N GLU A 150 -4.16 1.90 -55.13
CA GLU A 150 -2.77 1.45 -55.07
C GLU A 150 -1.98 2.16 -56.18
N SER A 151 -0.92 2.87 -55.81
CA SER A 151 0.02 3.33 -56.82
C SER A 151 0.77 2.10 -57.36
N GLU A 152 0.94 2.01 -58.68
CA GLU A 152 1.67 0.90 -59.31
C GLU A 152 3.12 0.78 -58.80
N ASP A 153 3.64 1.85 -58.19
CA ASP A 153 5.01 1.96 -57.67
C ASP A 153 5.16 1.55 -56.19
N PHE A 154 4.06 1.30 -55.47
CA PHE A 154 4.11 0.92 -54.05
C PHE A 154 3.33 -0.38 -53.78
N GLN A 155 4.02 -1.52 -53.92
CA GLN A 155 3.44 -2.81 -53.57
C GLN A 155 3.58 -3.08 -52.07
N LEU A 156 2.45 -3.17 -51.39
CA LEU A 156 2.31 -3.45 -49.95
C LEU A 156 2.68 -4.88 -49.55
N GLU A 157 3.24 -5.68 -50.46
CA GLU A 157 3.46 -7.11 -50.23
C GLU A 157 4.48 -7.37 -49.10
N ASP A 158 5.41 -6.43 -48.86
CA ASP A 158 6.51 -6.59 -47.92
C ASP A 158 6.82 -5.29 -47.12
N LEU A 159 6.05 -4.99 -46.06
CA LEU A 159 6.38 -3.89 -45.16
C LEU A 159 7.49 -4.32 -44.19
N GLN A 160 8.63 -3.63 -44.20
CA GLN A 160 9.69 -3.85 -43.21
C GLN A 160 9.41 -3.10 -41.92
N VAL A 161 9.44 -3.84 -40.81
CA VAL A 161 9.20 -3.34 -39.47
C VAL A 161 10.32 -3.83 -38.55
N ARG A 162 10.91 -2.94 -37.76
CA ARG A 162 11.73 -3.29 -36.60
C ARG A 162 10.84 -3.38 -35.37
N LEU A 163 10.77 -4.58 -34.81
CA LEU A 163 10.16 -4.82 -33.52
C LEU A 163 11.22 -4.75 -32.43
N GLY A 164 10.94 -3.96 -31.40
CA GLY A 164 11.69 -3.93 -30.17
C GLY A 164 10.75 -3.88 -28.98
N GLY A 165 11.34 -3.67 -27.81
CA GLY A 165 10.59 -3.39 -26.60
C GLY A 165 11.51 -3.19 -25.42
N SER A 166 11.06 -2.45 -24.43
CA SER A 166 11.60 -2.40 -23.09
C SER A 166 10.58 -2.92 -22.09
N MET A 167 11.06 -3.33 -20.93
CA MET A 167 10.22 -3.70 -19.80
C MET A 167 10.84 -3.08 -18.56
N VAL A 168 9.98 -2.61 -17.65
CA VAL A 168 10.38 -2.30 -16.29
C VAL A 168 9.92 -3.46 -15.41
N LEU A 169 10.89 -4.15 -14.80
CA LEU A 169 10.66 -5.25 -13.89
C LEU A 169 10.87 -4.77 -12.46
N ILE A 170 10.29 -5.49 -11.50
CA ILE A 170 10.53 -5.28 -10.07
C ILE A 170 11.37 -6.45 -9.55
N GLY A 171 12.56 -6.15 -9.03
CA GLY A 171 13.41 -7.12 -8.35
C GLY A 171 12.89 -7.47 -6.96
N SER A 172 13.43 -8.55 -6.37
CA SER A 172 13.02 -9.04 -5.04
C SER A 172 13.15 -8.02 -3.88
N ASN A 173 13.99 -6.99 -4.06
CA ASN A 173 14.22 -5.90 -3.12
C ASN A 173 13.40 -4.64 -3.48
N GLY A 174 12.51 -4.72 -4.48
CA GLY A 174 11.74 -3.59 -5.01
C GLY A 174 12.51 -2.67 -5.94
N GLU A 175 13.72 -3.04 -6.38
CA GLU A 175 14.46 -2.29 -7.39
C GLU A 175 13.77 -2.36 -8.74
N LEU A 176 13.85 -1.28 -9.51
CA LEU A 176 13.37 -1.25 -10.88
C LEU A 176 14.51 -1.72 -11.79
N ILE A 177 14.26 -2.78 -12.54
CA ILE A 177 15.19 -3.34 -13.52
C ILE A 177 14.64 -3.02 -14.90
N GLU A 178 15.37 -2.24 -15.67
CA GLU A 178 15.03 -2.01 -17.08
C GLU A 178 15.62 -3.13 -17.92
N ALA A 179 14.78 -3.84 -18.65
CA ALA A 179 15.17 -4.86 -19.62
C ALA A 179 14.79 -4.38 -21.02
N GLN A 180 15.64 -4.65 -22.01
CA GLN A 180 15.37 -4.30 -23.41
C GLN A 180 15.45 -5.55 -24.27
N ALA A 181 14.44 -5.76 -25.12
CA ALA A 181 14.49 -6.75 -26.18
C ALA A 181 15.44 -6.29 -27.29
N GLU A 182 16.10 -7.27 -27.91
CA GLU A 182 16.87 -7.03 -29.12
C GLU A 182 15.93 -6.63 -30.26
N GLU A 183 16.23 -5.52 -30.94
CA GLU A 183 15.47 -5.11 -32.11
C GLU A 183 15.60 -6.15 -33.23
N ARG A 184 14.46 -6.59 -33.77
CA ARG A 184 14.40 -7.54 -34.89
C ARG A 184 13.68 -6.92 -36.07
N GLU A 185 14.33 -6.91 -37.22
CA GLU A 185 13.71 -6.55 -38.48
C GLU A 185 12.89 -7.73 -39.01
N ILE A 186 11.62 -7.48 -39.30
CA ILE A 186 10.65 -8.43 -39.80
C ILE A 186 9.95 -7.85 -41.02
N THR A 187 9.46 -8.73 -41.89
CA THR A 187 8.62 -8.36 -43.02
C THR A 187 7.19 -8.76 -42.71
N VAL A 188 6.30 -7.77 -42.66
CA VAL A 188 4.87 -7.96 -42.41
C VAL A 188 4.13 -8.02 -43.75
N THR A 189 3.39 -9.10 -43.96
CA THR A 189 2.53 -9.28 -45.13
C THR A 189 1.09 -8.85 -44.83
N GLY A 190 0.23 -8.71 -45.85
CA GLY A 190 -1.20 -8.37 -45.65
C GLY A 190 -2.04 -9.38 -44.83
N GLU A 191 -1.51 -10.57 -44.54
CA GLU A 191 -2.11 -11.54 -43.61
C GLU A 191 -1.65 -11.30 -42.16
N PRO A 192 -2.51 -11.57 -41.15
CA PRO A 192 -2.11 -11.47 -39.74
C PRO A 192 -0.92 -12.38 -39.41
N GLN A 193 0.12 -11.83 -38.79
CA GLN A 193 1.33 -12.55 -38.41
C GLN A 193 1.62 -12.34 -36.93
N ARG A 194 1.88 -13.44 -36.22
CA ARG A 194 2.26 -13.43 -34.80
C ARG A 194 3.77 -13.45 -34.65
N PHE A 195 4.29 -12.53 -33.84
CA PHE A 195 5.69 -12.39 -33.49
C PHE A 195 5.85 -12.52 -31.98
N GLU A 196 7.02 -13.00 -31.55
CA GLU A 196 7.40 -13.04 -30.15
C GLU A 196 8.61 -12.14 -29.94
N VAL A 197 8.45 -11.16 -29.06
CA VAL A 197 9.54 -10.29 -28.59
C VAL A 197 10.06 -10.89 -27.30
N GLU A 198 11.29 -11.41 -27.35
CA GLU A 198 11.96 -12.00 -26.19
C GLU A 198 12.70 -10.91 -25.43
N VAL A 199 12.26 -10.65 -24.21
CA VAL A 199 12.92 -9.72 -23.29
C VAL A 199 13.77 -10.55 -22.31
N PRO A 200 15.11 -10.41 -22.33
CA PRO A 200 15.97 -11.09 -21.38
C PRO A 200 15.69 -10.56 -19.97
N LEU A 201 15.52 -11.47 -19.00
CA LEU A 201 15.30 -11.10 -17.61
C LEU A 201 16.63 -11.15 -16.85
N GLU A 202 16.93 -10.10 -16.10
CA GLU A 202 18.05 -10.12 -15.18
C GLU A 202 17.75 -11.02 -13.97
N ALA A 203 18.80 -11.61 -13.39
CA ALA A 203 18.66 -12.45 -12.20
C ALA A 203 18.10 -11.61 -11.04
N GLY A 204 16.97 -12.05 -10.47
CA GLY A 204 16.34 -11.39 -9.32
C GLY A 204 15.04 -10.66 -9.64
N ALA A 205 14.63 -10.56 -10.92
CA ALA A 205 13.32 -10.08 -11.30
C ALA A 205 12.20 -10.99 -10.76
N THR A 206 11.23 -10.40 -10.06
CA THR A 206 10.12 -11.13 -9.42
C THR A 206 8.76 -10.83 -10.04
N SER A 207 8.57 -9.65 -10.63
CA SER A 207 7.34 -9.27 -11.31
C SER A 207 7.58 -8.24 -12.41
N VAL A 208 6.59 -8.07 -13.27
CA VAL A 208 6.58 -7.06 -14.34
C VAL A 208 5.83 -5.81 -13.84
N ALA A 209 6.48 -4.65 -13.85
CA ALA A 209 5.84 -3.37 -13.54
C ALA A 209 5.27 -2.70 -14.79
N ASP A 210 6.04 -2.71 -15.87
CA ASP A 210 5.72 -2.07 -17.14
C ASP A 210 6.32 -2.83 -18.32
N VAL A 211 5.65 -2.79 -19.47
CA VAL A 211 6.09 -3.39 -20.73
C VAL A 211 5.88 -2.37 -21.82
N GLU A 212 6.94 -1.81 -22.38
CA GLU A 212 6.84 -0.93 -23.54
C GLU A 212 7.31 -1.69 -24.79
N LEU A 213 6.42 -1.96 -25.74
CA LEU A 213 6.76 -2.51 -27.05
C LEU A 213 7.04 -1.38 -28.03
N SER A 214 8.02 -1.54 -28.92
CA SER A 214 8.27 -0.59 -30.00
C SER A 214 8.12 -1.25 -31.36
N VAL A 215 7.44 -0.56 -32.27
CA VAL A 215 7.17 -0.99 -33.65
C VAL A 215 7.62 0.12 -34.58
N ASN A 216 8.85 0.03 -35.07
CA ASN A 216 9.44 1.03 -35.96
C ASN A 216 9.27 0.56 -37.40
N TYR A 217 8.61 1.31 -38.28
CA TYR A 217 8.53 0.92 -39.69
C TYR A 217 9.67 1.55 -40.50
N LEU A 218 10.24 0.78 -41.42
CA LEU A 218 11.30 1.23 -42.31
C LEU A 218 10.70 1.48 -43.69
N LEU A 219 10.66 2.75 -44.11
CA LEU A 219 10.35 3.07 -45.49
C LEU A 219 11.62 2.83 -46.33
N GLN A 220 11.72 1.64 -46.93
CA GLN A 220 12.73 1.39 -47.96
C GLN A 220 12.30 2.05 -49.27
N GLY A 221 12.64 3.33 -49.43
CA GLY A 221 12.49 4.06 -50.68
C GLY A 221 13.64 5.05 -50.85
N GLU A 222 14.19 5.14 -52.06
CA GLU A 222 15.09 6.24 -52.42
C GLU A 222 14.26 7.54 -52.35
N ASP A 223 14.58 8.38 -51.37
CA ASP A 223 14.02 9.70 -51.10
C ASP A 223 12.53 9.78 -50.69
N THR A 224 12.23 9.44 -49.44
CA THR A 224 11.04 9.98 -48.74
C THR A 224 10.94 11.50 -48.87
N GLU A 225 12.08 12.18 -48.94
CA GLU A 225 12.20 13.62 -49.21
C GLU A 225 11.69 13.98 -50.62
N THR A 226 11.99 13.17 -51.64
CA THR A 226 11.53 13.38 -53.03
C THR A 226 10.05 13.09 -53.17
N VAL A 227 9.52 12.06 -52.51
CA VAL A 227 8.07 11.79 -52.49
C VAL A 227 7.32 12.91 -51.77
N MET A 228 7.83 13.41 -50.64
CA MET A 228 7.26 14.59 -49.96
C MET A 228 7.31 15.83 -50.84
N MET A 229 8.48 16.13 -51.42
CA MET A 229 8.66 17.31 -52.26
C MET A 229 7.76 17.26 -53.49
N GLN A 230 7.62 16.10 -54.13
CA GLN A 230 6.73 15.92 -55.26
C GLN A 230 5.25 16.10 -54.87
N TRP A 231 4.84 15.63 -53.68
CA TRP A 231 3.47 15.84 -53.20
C TRP A 231 3.17 17.33 -52.92
N TYR A 232 4.10 18.07 -52.31
CA TYR A 232 3.97 19.52 -52.12
C TYR A 232 3.93 20.29 -53.45
N GLU A 233 4.71 19.83 -54.45
CA GLU A 233 4.65 20.39 -55.81
C GLU A 233 3.30 20.13 -56.50
N GLU A 234 2.70 18.96 -56.26
CA GLU A 234 1.40 18.57 -56.82
C GLU A 234 0.19 19.16 -56.07
N ASN A 235 0.37 19.54 -54.79
CA ASN A 235 -0.66 20.09 -53.92
C ASN A 235 -0.25 21.45 -53.32
N PRO A 236 -0.04 22.50 -54.15
CA PRO A 236 0.48 23.79 -53.69
C PRO A 236 -0.47 24.58 -52.77
N ASP A 237 -1.73 24.14 -52.66
CA ASP A 237 -2.73 24.73 -51.77
C ASP A 237 -2.73 24.06 -50.36
N ALA A 238 -2.05 22.92 -50.20
CA ALA A 238 -1.86 22.30 -48.88
C ALA A 238 -0.93 23.18 -48.05
N SER A 239 -1.47 23.82 -47.02
CA SER A 239 -0.65 24.68 -46.14
C SER A 239 0.31 23.82 -45.33
N GLU A 240 1.52 24.32 -45.01
CA GLU A 240 2.43 23.69 -44.02
C GLU A 240 1.73 23.43 -42.67
N ASP A 241 0.65 24.18 -42.39
CA ASP A 241 -0.22 24.02 -41.20
C ASP A 241 -1.30 22.93 -41.33
N GLU A 242 -1.50 22.29 -42.49
CA GLU A 242 -2.23 21.02 -42.60
C GLU A 242 -1.30 19.90 -42.13
N SER A 243 -0.95 19.98 -40.85
CA SER A 243 -0.13 18.99 -40.16
C SER A 243 -0.79 17.63 -40.28
N TRP A 244 0.02 16.63 -40.63
CA TRP A 244 -0.34 15.21 -40.61
C TRP A 244 -0.99 14.84 -39.28
N GLU A 245 -2.32 14.84 -39.23
CA GLU A 245 -3.06 14.33 -38.08
C GLU A 245 -3.06 12.80 -38.19
N PHE A 246 -2.16 12.17 -37.43
CA PHE A 246 -2.24 10.74 -37.16
C PHE A 246 -3.49 10.52 -36.30
N PHE A 247 -4.47 9.82 -36.85
CA PHE A 247 -5.67 9.45 -36.11
C PHE A 247 -5.46 8.08 -35.51
N ASP A 248 -5.41 7.96 -34.19
CA ASP A 248 -5.52 6.65 -33.55
C ASP A 248 -6.99 6.37 -33.23
N THR A 249 -7.47 5.19 -33.62
CA THR A 249 -8.78 4.68 -33.15
C THR A 249 -8.54 3.48 -32.24
N PHE A 250 -8.88 3.64 -30.97
CA PHE A 250 -8.63 2.63 -29.94
C PHE A 250 -9.85 1.74 -29.72
N GLY A 251 -9.65 0.42 -29.82
CA GLY A 251 -10.62 -0.60 -29.44
C GLY A 251 -10.42 -1.06 -27.99
N THR A 252 -11.53 -1.32 -27.28
CA THR A 252 -11.52 -1.86 -25.90
C THR A 252 -11.04 -3.32 -25.81
N ASP A 253 -10.75 -3.96 -26.93
CA ASP A 253 -10.31 -5.34 -27.08
C ASP A 253 -8.78 -5.49 -27.15
N GLY A 254 -8.03 -4.41 -26.88
CA GLY A 254 -6.56 -4.40 -26.95
C GLY A 254 -6.01 -4.18 -28.36
N ARG A 255 -6.89 -3.90 -29.33
CA ARG A 255 -6.52 -3.54 -30.69
C ARG A 255 -6.32 -2.02 -30.80
N VAL A 256 -5.25 -1.62 -31.48
CA VAL A 256 -5.05 -0.22 -31.86
C VAL A 256 -4.84 -0.15 -33.36
N ASP A 257 -5.63 0.72 -33.95
CA ASP A 257 -5.57 1.00 -35.37
C ASP A 257 -4.76 2.27 -35.58
N TYR A 258 -3.55 2.13 -36.12
CA TYR A 258 -2.68 3.25 -36.49
C TYR A 258 -2.90 3.60 -37.95
N TYR A 259 -3.05 4.89 -38.24
CA TYR A 259 -3.24 5.38 -39.61
C TYR A 259 -2.02 6.22 -39.97
N SER A 260 -1.24 5.74 -40.94
CA SER A 260 -0.12 6.48 -41.48
C SER A 260 -0.49 7.04 -42.85
N PHE A 261 -0.11 8.29 -43.08
CA PHE A 261 -0.19 8.89 -44.40
C PHE A 261 1.17 8.76 -45.08
N VAL A 262 1.23 7.95 -46.14
CA VAL A 262 2.42 7.87 -46.99
C VAL A 262 2.04 8.31 -48.39
N GLY A 263 2.28 9.60 -48.65
CA GLY A 263 2.62 10.16 -49.96
C GLY A 263 1.71 9.94 -51.16
N LEU A 264 0.51 9.35 -51.06
CA LEU A 264 -0.56 9.28 -52.10
C LEU A 264 -1.79 8.43 -51.65
N GLY A 265 -1.79 7.88 -50.43
CA GLY A 265 -2.91 7.11 -49.88
C GLY A 265 -2.94 7.08 -48.36
N MET A 266 -4.14 7.02 -47.76
CA MET A 266 -4.25 6.69 -46.33
C MET A 266 -3.99 5.20 -46.15
N GLN A 267 -3.06 4.82 -45.27
CA GLN A 267 -2.79 3.43 -44.95
C GLN A 267 -3.10 3.15 -43.48
N LYS A 268 -3.69 1.97 -43.21
CA LYS A 268 -4.04 1.55 -41.86
C LYS A 268 -3.17 0.37 -41.47
N ILE A 269 -2.24 0.61 -40.55
CA ILE A 269 -1.51 -0.45 -39.89
C ILE A 269 -2.31 -0.82 -38.65
N THR A 270 -2.97 -1.98 -38.67
CA THR A 270 -3.62 -2.51 -37.47
C THR A 270 -2.60 -3.34 -36.71
N VAL A 271 -2.15 -2.80 -35.58
CA VAL A 271 -1.34 -3.53 -34.62
C VAL A 271 -2.29 -4.12 -33.58
N THR A 272 -2.37 -5.45 -33.54
CA THR A 272 -3.15 -6.15 -32.51
C THR A 272 -2.17 -6.88 -31.61
N ALA A 273 -1.78 -6.29 -30.49
CA ALA A 273 -1.07 -7.08 -29.50
C ALA A 273 -2.03 -8.17 -28.99
N ASP A 274 -1.67 -9.46 -29.11
CA ASP A 274 -2.35 -10.51 -28.35
C ASP A 274 -1.90 -10.36 -26.90
N ALA A 275 -2.47 -9.36 -26.26
CA ALA A 275 -2.21 -9.04 -24.88
C ALA A 275 -3.01 -9.98 -23.97
N ALA A 276 -3.70 -11.03 -24.46
CA ALA A 276 -4.45 -11.92 -23.56
C ALA A 276 -3.60 -12.45 -22.40
N PRO A 277 -2.32 -12.87 -22.58
CA PRO A 277 -1.45 -13.24 -21.47
C PRO A 277 -1.10 -12.07 -20.55
N LEU A 278 -0.95 -10.85 -21.10
CA LEU A 278 -0.64 -9.64 -20.35
C LEU A 278 -1.86 -9.12 -19.57
N LEU A 279 -3.06 -9.20 -20.16
CA LEU A 279 -4.35 -8.86 -19.58
C LEU A 279 -4.76 -9.88 -18.52
N GLU A 280 -4.49 -11.17 -18.74
CA GLU A 280 -4.58 -12.22 -17.71
C GLU A 280 -3.57 -11.97 -16.58
N ALA A 281 -2.39 -11.44 -16.91
CA ALA A 281 -1.42 -10.88 -15.97
C ALA A 281 -1.87 -9.57 -15.30
N GLY A 282 -3.04 -9.04 -15.65
CA GLY A 282 -3.56 -7.79 -15.10
C GLY A 282 -2.77 -6.55 -15.53
N LEU A 283 -1.90 -6.63 -16.54
CA LEU A 283 -1.29 -5.47 -17.20
C LEU A 283 -2.36 -4.82 -18.10
N LEU A 284 -2.56 -3.51 -17.92
CA LEU A 284 -3.42 -2.73 -18.80
C LEU A 284 -2.57 -2.19 -19.95
N ILE A 285 -3.07 -2.28 -21.17
CA ILE A 285 -2.43 -1.61 -22.31
C ILE A 285 -2.60 -0.10 -22.08
N ASP A 286 -1.48 0.63 -21.94
CA ASP A 286 -1.50 2.08 -21.88
C ASP A 286 -1.53 2.62 -23.31
N GLN A 287 -2.76 2.84 -23.77
CA GLN A 287 -3.08 3.25 -25.13
C GLN A 287 -2.89 4.76 -25.38
N ASN A 288 -2.55 5.56 -24.36
CA ASN A 288 -2.52 7.03 -24.43
C ASN A 288 -1.10 7.64 -24.48
N ARG A 289 -0.03 6.84 -24.56
CA ARG A 289 1.28 7.36 -24.98
C ARG A 289 1.20 7.70 -26.47
N ASN A 290 0.81 8.93 -26.75
CA ASN A 290 0.83 9.49 -28.09
C ASN A 290 2.22 9.21 -28.69
N PRO A 291 2.36 8.45 -29.80
CA PRO A 291 3.66 8.20 -30.40
C PRO A 291 4.26 9.56 -30.73
N TRP A 292 5.31 9.94 -30.00
CA TRP A 292 6.03 11.16 -30.30
C TRP A 292 6.78 10.89 -31.60
N VAL A 293 6.26 11.40 -32.71
CA VAL A 293 7.00 11.44 -33.97
C VAL A 293 8.13 12.44 -33.75
N GLY A 294 9.27 11.94 -33.30
CA GLY A 294 10.50 12.71 -33.26
C GLY A 294 10.81 13.25 -34.66
N ASP A 295 11.43 14.42 -34.69
CA ASP A 295 11.85 15.19 -35.87
C ASP A 295 12.11 14.30 -37.10
N LEU A 296 11.11 14.24 -37.99
CA LEU A 296 11.06 13.43 -39.22
C LEU A 296 12.25 13.75 -40.16
N GLU A 297 12.91 14.90 -39.96
CA GLU A 297 14.06 15.34 -40.74
C GLU A 297 15.33 14.50 -40.51
N SER A 298 15.42 13.67 -39.46
CA SER A 298 16.68 12.99 -39.09
C SER A 298 16.74 11.48 -39.35
N LEU A 299 15.60 10.81 -39.58
CA LEU A 299 15.52 9.36 -39.73
C LEU A 299 14.46 9.04 -40.79
N GLY A 300 14.82 8.36 -41.89
CA GLY A 300 13.87 7.96 -42.95
C GLY A 300 12.86 6.86 -42.54
N GLY A 301 12.17 7.03 -41.41
CA GLY A 301 11.16 6.11 -40.86
C GLY A 301 10.47 6.70 -39.62
N GLY A 302 9.28 6.22 -39.28
CA GLY A 302 8.54 6.60 -38.08
C GLY A 302 8.74 5.60 -36.94
N GLU A 303 8.81 6.10 -35.71
CA GLU A 303 8.88 5.29 -34.48
C GLU A 303 7.51 5.20 -33.79
N LEU A 304 7.00 3.98 -33.61
CA LEU A 304 5.83 3.73 -32.76
C LEU A 304 6.31 3.12 -31.44
N LYS A 305 5.91 3.72 -30.32
CA LYS A 305 6.07 3.15 -28.99
C LYS A 305 4.72 2.85 -28.39
N TRP A 306 4.62 1.70 -27.73
CA TRP A 306 3.43 1.15 -27.12
C TRP A 306 3.74 0.78 -25.69
N GLY A 307 3.00 1.31 -24.72
CA GLY A 307 3.09 0.86 -23.33
C GLY A 307 2.00 -0.15 -22.99
N ALA A 308 2.33 -1.15 -22.20
CA ALA A 308 1.44 -2.05 -21.49
C ALA A 308 1.96 -2.13 -20.06
N SER A 309 1.44 -1.24 -19.22
CA SER A 309 1.87 -1.16 -17.83
C SER A 309 0.93 -1.92 -16.91
N GLY A 310 1.41 -2.35 -15.75
CA GLY A 310 0.53 -2.84 -14.69
C GLY A 310 -0.45 -1.80 -14.18
N TYR A 311 -0.25 -0.53 -14.57
CA TYR A 311 -0.78 0.67 -13.95
C TYR A 311 -0.88 1.78 -15.01
N ALA A 312 -1.93 1.80 -15.83
CA ALA A 312 -2.14 2.84 -16.83
C ALA A 312 -2.15 4.25 -16.20
N ASP A 313 -1.43 5.21 -16.78
CA ASP A 313 -1.65 6.65 -16.55
C ASP A 313 -1.22 7.48 -17.78
N PRO A 314 -1.99 8.51 -18.18
CA PRO A 314 -1.58 9.46 -19.19
C PRO A 314 -0.50 10.43 -18.66
N LEU A 315 0.76 10.27 -19.08
CA LEU A 315 1.72 11.37 -19.01
C LEU A 315 1.48 12.32 -20.19
N ILE A 316 0.49 13.19 -20.08
CA ILE A 316 0.43 14.38 -20.93
C ILE A 316 1.50 15.34 -20.40
N VAL A 317 2.66 15.42 -21.08
CA VAL A 317 3.49 16.63 -21.03
C VAL A 317 2.76 17.70 -21.84
N ASN A 318 1.61 18.14 -21.33
CA ASN A 318 1.01 19.39 -21.72
C ASN A 318 1.52 20.39 -20.70
N THR A 319 2.23 21.40 -21.17
CA THR A 319 2.45 22.66 -20.45
C THR A 319 1.14 23.45 -20.23
N GLN A 320 -0.03 22.79 -20.26
CA GLN A 320 -1.24 23.38 -19.70
C GLN A 320 -1.30 23.06 -18.21
N GLU A 321 -1.36 24.14 -17.42
CA GLU A 321 -1.80 24.17 -16.02
C GLU A 321 -3.19 23.52 -15.88
N GLY A 322 -3.26 22.19 -15.95
CA GLY A 322 -4.50 21.42 -15.99
C GLY A 322 -4.81 20.83 -14.62
N GLY A 323 -5.60 21.56 -13.82
CA GLY A 323 -6.25 20.99 -12.64
C GLY A 323 -7.29 19.95 -13.05
N GLY A 324 -6.89 18.68 -13.08
CA GLY A 324 -7.84 17.56 -13.13
C GLY A 324 -8.80 17.65 -11.94
N ASP A 325 -10.09 17.52 -12.19
CA ASP A 325 -11.11 17.56 -11.14
C ASP A 325 -10.92 16.33 -10.23
N PRO A 326 -10.52 16.50 -8.95
CA PRO A 326 -10.34 15.37 -8.04
C PRO A 326 -11.63 14.59 -7.78
N ALA A 327 -12.80 15.13 -8.17
CA ALA A 327 -14.09 14.47 -8.05
C ALA A 327 -14.43 13.50 -9.19
N ASN A 328 -13.67 13.48 -10.29
CA ASN A 328 -13.92 12.58 -11.42
C ASN A 328 -12.66 11.75 -11.73
N PRO A 329 -12.47 10.59 -11.08
CA PRO A 329 -11.31 9.74 -11.35
C PRO A 329 -11.34 9.28 -12.82
N ASP A 330 -10.16 9.25 -13.44
CA ASP A 330 -9.99 8.69 -14.77
C ASP A 330 -10.43 7.20 -14.75
N PRO A 331 -11.48 6.81 -15.49
CA PRO A 331 -11.99 5.45 -15.48
C PRO A 331 -10.99 4.40 -16.01
N GLY A 332 -9.87 4.82 -16.63
CA GLY A 332 -8.81 3.92 -17.08
C GLY A 332 -7.68 3.67 -16.06
N ALA A 333 -7.56 4.51 -15.02
CA ALA A 333 -6.44 4.41 -14.08
C ALA A 333 -6.66 3.27 -13.08
N ARG A 334 -5.75 2.28 -13.08
CA ARG A 334 -5.82 1.17 -12.12
C ARG A 334 -5.63 1.71 -10.71
N ALA A 335 -6.66 1.55 -9.89
CA ALA A 335 -6.61 1.93 -8.50
C ALA A 335 -5.66 1.02 -7.70
N LEU A 336 -4.76 1.62 -6.92
CA LEU A 336 -3.83 0.91 -6.06
C LEU A 336 -4.58 0.30 -4.86
N PRO A 337 -4.56 -1.03 -4.66
CA PRO A 337 -5.17 -1.64 -3.49
C PRO A 337 -4.59 -1.05 -2.21
N ALA A 338 -5.47 -0.66 -1.28
CA ALA A 338 -5.11 0.04 -0.07
C ALA A 338 -5.95 -0.42 1.13
N LEU A 339 -5.30 -0.52 2.29
CA LEU A 339 -5.94 -0.63 3.58
C LEU A 339 -5.97 0.74 4.23
N ILE A 340 -7.14 1.17 4.70
CA ILE A 340 -7.30 2.49 5.31
C ILE A 340 -7.68 2.38 6.77
N THR A 341 -7.39 3.40 7.57
CA THR A 341 -7.88 3.44 8.95
C THR A 341 -9.40 3.66 9.00
N GLN A 342 -10.03 3.18 10.07
CA GLN A 342 -11.45 3.40 10.34
C GLN A 342 -11.82 4.89 10.42
N ALA A 343 -10.92 5.74 10.92
CA ALA A 343 -11.14 7.17 10.97
C ALA A 343 -11.24 7.77 9.56
N LEU A 344 -10.34 7.36 8.65
CA LEU A 344 -10.36 7.78 7.25
C LEU A 344 -11.63 7.30 6.53
N ALA A 345 -11.99 6.02 6.69
CA ALA A 345 -13.20 5.44 6.10
C ALA A 345 -14.47 6.20 6.52
N LYS A 346 -14.59 6.51 7.82
CA LYS A 346 -15.74 7.25 8.36
C LYS A 346 -15.77 8.71 7.91
N GLU A 347 -14.61 9.36 7.84
CA GLU A 347 -14.50 10.77 7.44
C GLU A 347 -14.93 10.99 5.99
N PHE A 348 -14.56 10.07 5.10
CA PHE A 348 -14.84 10.17 3.67
C PHE A 348 -16.04 9.33 3.21
N ASP A 349 -16.75 8.67 4.13
CA ASP A 349 -17.90 7.78 3.85
C ASP A 349 -17.56 6.69 2.81
N VAL A 350 -16.39 6.07 2.97
CA VAL A 350 -15.89 5.02 2.07
C VAL A 350 -15.91 3.66 2.73
N GLU A 351 -16.42 2.67 2.00
CA GLU A 351 -16.48 1.28 2.39
C GLU A 351 -15.48 0.43 1.60
N VAL A 352 -15.30 -0.84 1.99
CA VAL A 352 -14.51 -1.81 1.23
C VAL A 352 -15.09 -1.97 -0.18
N GLY A 353 -14.23 -1.94 -1.19
CA GLY A 353 -14.60 -1.88 -2.61
C GLY A 353 -14.82 -0.46 -3.15
N GLY A 354 -14.82 0.56 -2.28
CA GLY A 354 -14.83 1.96 -2.68
C GLY A 354 -13.48 2.44 -3.20
N SER A 355 -13.41 3.72 -3.60
CA SER A 355 -12.17 4.36 -4.04
C SER A 355 -11.92 5.70 -3.35
N LEU A 356 -10.65 6.07 -3.24
CA LEU A 356 -10.18 7.34 -2.68
C LEU A 356 -9.06 7.90 -3.56
N ASN A 357 -9.02 9.22 -3.74
CA ASN A 357 -7.89 9.86 -4.42
C ASN A 357 -6.91 10.41 -3.40
N ALA A 358 -5.65 10.00 -3.51
CA ALA A 358 -4.55 10.46 -2.65
C ALA A 358 -3.46 11.16 -3.48
N ALA A 359 -3.04 12.35 -3.09
CA ALA A 359 -1.85 12.98 -3.63
C ALA A 359 -0.62 12.31 -3.01
N ILE A 360 0.11 11.53 -3.81
CA ILE A 360 1.30 10.78 -3.39
C ILE A 360 2.49 11.35 -4.16
N ALA A 361 3.40 12.02 -3.45
CA ALA A 361 4.58 12.66 -4.04
C ALA A 361 4.27 13.69 -5.16
N GLY A 362 3.04 14.23 -5.20
CA GLY A 362 2.61 15.19 -6.22
C GLY A 362 1.35 14.73 -6.95
N PRO A 363 1.43 13.70 -7.81
CA PRO A 363 0.29 13.23 -8.60
C PRO A 363 -0.84 12.66 -7.72
N SER A 364 -2.07 12.79 -8.23
CA SER A 364 -3.25 12.16 -7.65
C SER A 364 -3.30 10.70 -8.08
N VAL A 365 -3.29 9.81 -7.09
CA VAL A 365 -3.33 8.37 -7.24
C VAL A 365 -4.70 7.86 -6.77
N PRO A 366 -5.44 7.11 -7.60
CA PRO A 366 -6.62 6.40 -7.15
C PRO A 366 -6.21 5.21 -6.27
N LEU A 367 -6.82 5.11 -5.10
CA LEU A 367 -6.68 4.01 -4.15
C LEU A 367 -7.98 3.20 -4.15
N ALA A 368 -7.89 1.87 -4.31
CA ALA A 368 -9.01 0.96 -4.14
C ALA A 368 -9.02 0.46 -2.69
N VAL A 369 -10.10 0.70 -1.96
CA VAL A 369 -10.19 0.31 -0.55
C VAL A 369 -10.40 -1.20 -0.45
N ALA A 370 -9.31 -1.93 -0.25
CA ALA A 370 -9.30 -3.38 -0.10
C ALA A 370 -9.71 -3.83 1.30
N GLY A 371 -9.61 -2.95 2.29
CA GLY A 371 -9.97 -3.23 3.68
C GLY A 371 -9.84 -2.01 4.59
N ILE A 372 -10.43 -2.12 5.78
CA ILE A 372 -10.45 -1.05 6.79
C ILE A 372 -9.86 -1.61 8.08
N LEU A 373 -8.78 -0.99 8.56
CA LEU A 373 -8.06 -1.37 9.77
C LEU A 373 -8.42 -0.43 10.93
N GLY A 374 -8.30 -0.93 12.17
CA GLY A 374 -8.32 -0.07 13.35
C GLY A 374 -7.13 0.89 13.39
N THR A 375 -5.94 0.38 13.04
CA THR A 375 -4.67 1.12 13.02
C THR A 375 -3.78 0.57 11.92
N VAL A 376 -3.02 1.44 11.26
CA VAL A 376 -2.02 1.03 10.26
C VAL A 376 -0.68 0.79 10.95
N PRO A 377 -0.06 -0.39 10.78
CA PRO A 377 1.28 -0.63 11.31
C PRO A 377 2.30 0.38 10.79
N GLY A 378 3.22 0.82 11.65
CA GLY A 378 4.24 1.82 11.28
C GLY A 378 3.86 3.28 11.50
N THR A 379 2.63 3.56 11.92
CA THR A 379 2.19 4.93 12.21
C THR A 379 1.20 5.00 13.36
N LEU A 380 1.21 6.13 14.06
CA LEU A 380 0.24 6.49 15.09
C LEU A 380 -0.81 7.48 14.57
N GLU A 381 -0.71 7.88 13.30
CA GLU A 381 -1.66 8.81 12.69
C GLU A 381 -3.04 8.17 12.56
N GLU A 382 -4.07 8.88 13.00
CA GLU A 382 -5.46 8.42 12.88
C GLU A 382 -5.87 8.29 11.41
N ARG A 383 -5.29 9.11 10.53
CA ARG A 383 -5.50 9.10 9.09
C ARG A 383 -4.31 8.45 8.42
N ALA A 384 -4.42 7.14 8.18
CA ALA A 384 -3.34 6.40 7.55
C ALA A 384 -3.85 5.43 6.48
N VAL A 385 -2.95 5.16 5.54
CA VAL A 385 -3.14 4.24 4.41
C VAL A 385 -1.96 3.29 4.38
N MET A 386 -2.23 1.99 4.26
CA MET A 386 -1.23 0.97 3.98
C MET A 386 -1.43 0.42 2.57
N VAL A 387 -0.34 0.28 1.84
CA VAL A 387 -0.31 -0.27 0.48
C VAL A 387 0.84 -1.27 0.33
N ASP A 388 0.78 -2.10 -0.70
CA ASP A 388 1.95 -2.89 -1.09
C ASP A 388 3.04 -1.98 -1.67
N ARG A 389 4.26 -2.09 -1.14
CA ARG A 389 5.39 -1.22 -1.50
C ARG A 389 5.77 -1.40 -2.97
N ASN A 390 5.81 -2.64 -3.45
CA ASN A 390 6.23 -2.94 -4.82
C ASN A 390 5.21 -2.39 -5.82
N SER A 391 3.92 -2.57 -5.53
CA SER A 391 2.81 -1.99 -6.30
C SER A 391 2.87 -0.44 -6.32
N LEU A 392 3.17 0.18 -5.18
CA LEU A 392 3.38 1.63 -5.10
C LEU A 392 4.56 2.09 -5.95
N THR A 393 5.72 1.43 -5.85
CA THR A 393 6.92 1.74 -6.63
C THR A 393 6.64 1.62 -8.13
N ALA A 394 6.00 0.53 -8.56
CA ALA A 394 5.66 0.31 -9.97
C ALA A 394 4.74 1.40 -10.51
N MET A 395 3.70 1.74 -9.77
CA MET A 395 2.76 2.78 -10.17
C MET A 395 3.40 4.18 -10.18
N LEU A 396 4.30 4.50 -9.24
CA LEU A 396 5.04 5.77 -9.28
C LEU A 396 6.00 5.80 -10.48
N ALA A 397 6.69 4.70 -10.77
CA ALA A 397 7.59 4.57 -11.90
C ALA A 397 6.87 4.76 -13.24
N ALA A 398 5.71 4.11 -13.42
CA ALA A 398 4.86 4.26 -14.60
C ALA A 398 4.45 5.72 -14.86
N ARG A 399 4.30 6.51 -13.79
CA ARG A 399 3.98 7.94 -13.83
C ARG A 399 5.20 8.86 -13.97
N GLY A 400 6.37 8.31 -14.28
CA GLY A 400 7.64 9.06 -14.36
C GLY A 400 8.10 9.64 -13.03
N SER A 401 7.49 9.24 -11.91
CA SER A 401 7.87 9.67 -10.58
C SER A 401 8.96 8.76 -10.03
N GLN A 402 10.03 9.36 -9.50
CA GLN A 402 11.09 8.57 -8.88
C GLN A 402 10.58 7.96 -7.58
N PRO A 403 10.66 6.62 -7.41
CA PRO A 403 10.33 5.98 -6.15
C PRO A 403 11.20 6.56 -5.03
N ARG A 404 10.59 6.81 -3.87
CA ARG A 404 11.34 7.23 -2.69
C ARG A 404 12.09 6.05 -2.12
N THR A 405 13.36 6.26 -1.79
CA THR A 405 14.16 5.36 -0.97
C THR A 405 13.41 5.06 0.33
N PRO A 406 13.27 3.78 0.73
CA PRO A 406 12.67 3.41 2.02
C PRO A 406 13.35 4.15 3.17
N GLY A 407 12.55 4.74 4.06
CA GLY A 407 13.04 5.47 5.23
C GLY A 407 13.22 4.58 6.46
N GLU A 408 12.66 3.37 6.41
CA GLU A 408 12.64 2.45 7.52
C GLU A 408 13.01 1.03 7.09
N VAL A 409 13.56 0.25 8.02
CA VAL A 409 13.67 -1.21 7.92
C VAL A 409 12.98 -1.81 9.13
N TRP A 410 12.02 -2.69 8.90
CA TRP A 410 11.33 -3.41 9.97
C TRP A 410 11.98 -4.77 10.14
N LEU A 411 12.40 -5.06 11.37
CA LEU A 411 12.93 -6.35 11.77
C LEU A 411 11.87 -7.09 12.59
N MET A 412 11.62 -8.32 12.21
CA MET A 412 10.71 -9.23 12.89
C MET A 412 11.53 -10.36 13.49
N SER A 413 11.29 -10.67 14.77
CA SER A 413 12.16 -11.55 15.53
C SER A 413 11.46 -12.24 16.69
N GLY A 414 11.70 -13.54 16.82
CA GLY A 414 11.40 -14.28 18.05
C GLY A 414 12.42 -14.08 19.19
N ALA A 415 13.48 -13.29 19.00
CA ALA A 415 14.52 -13.02 19.99
C ALA A 415 14.20 -11.80 20.87
N ASP A 416 15.13 -11.43 21.76
CA ASP A 416 15.03 -10.21 22.57
C ASP A 416 15.19 -8.96 21.68
N PRO A 417 14.15 -8.10 21.53
CA PRO A 417 14.22 -6.95 20.64
C PRO A 417 15.33 -5.95 21.01
N GLN A 418 15.66 -5.84 22.30
CA GLN A 418 16.72 -4.94 22.76
C GLN A 418 18.09 -5.38 22.24
N ALA A 419 18.43 -6.66 22.42
CA ALA A 419 19.67 -7.24 21.91
C ALA A 419 19.74 -7.15 20.38
N LEU A 420 18.63 -7.44 19.70
CA LEU A 420 18.55 -7.34 18.25
C LEU A 420 18.78 -5.91 17.74
N ALA A 421 18.20 -4.89 18.40
CA ALA A 421 18.40 -3.50 18.00
C ALA A 421 19.87 -3.06 18.14
N GLU A 422 20.57 -3.51 19.18
CA GLU A 422 22.00 -3.23 19.36
C GLU A 422 22.85 -3.87 18.25
N GLU A 423 22.56 -5.13 17.89
CA GLU A 423 23.24 -5.82 16.79
C GLU A 423 22.93 -5.18 15.43
N ALA A 424 21.67 -4.81 15.19
CA ALA A 424 21.24 -4.16 13.97
C ALA A 424 21.90 -2.78 13.78
N LEU A 425 21.99 -1.98 14.85
CA LEU A 425 22.69 -0.70 14.82
C LEU A 425 24.21 -0.85 14.55
N ALA A 426 24.80 -1.99 14.88
CA ALA A 426 26.23 -2.23 14.63
C ALA A 426 26.55 -2.47 13.14
N VAL A 427 25.56 -2.92 12.35
CA VAL A 427 25.69 -3.13 10.90
C VAL A 427 24.99 -2.05 10.06
N ALA A 428 24.20 -1.19 10.69
CA ALA A 428 23.46 -0.12 10.02
C ALA A 428 24.35 1.04 9.56
N PRO A 429 23.93 1.80 8.52
CA PRO A 429 24.57 3.06 8.13
C PRO A 429 24.65 4.06 9.30
N GLU A 430 25.68 4.92 9.28
CA GLU A 430 25.84 5.99 10.27
C GLU A 430 24.62 6.91 10.28
N GLY A 431 24.10 7.21 11.48
CA GLY A 431 22.91 8.04 11.66
C GLY A 431 21.59 7.25 11.73
N THR A 432 21.61 5.93 11.53
CA THR A 432 20.45 5.06 11.76
C THR A 432 20.07 5.05 13.25
N THR A 433 18.78 5.11 13.56
CA THR A 433 18.25 4.96 14.93
C THR A 433 17.31 3.79 15.03
N ALA A 434 17.34 3.06 16.15
CA ALA A 434 16.43 1.94 16.40
C ALA A 434 15.33 2.34 17.39
N THR A 435 14.09 2.00 17.04
CA THR A 435 12.92 2.08 17.92
C THR A 435 12.41 0.68 18.19
N LEU A 436 12.21 0.35 19.46
CA LEU A 436 11.69 -0.95 19.87
C LEU A 436 10.18 -0.94 19.92
N ALA A 437 9.54 -1.95 19.36
CA ALA A 437 8.12 -2.23 19.53
C ALA A 437 7.81 -2.94 20.85
N THR A 438 8.71 -2.83 21.83
CA THR A 438 8.45 -3.42 23.14
C THR A 438 7.29 -2.69 23.79
N PRO A 439 6.21 -3.39 24.17
CA PRO A 439 5.35 -2.85 25.22
C PRO A 439 6.27 -2.60 26.41
N SER A 440 6.36 -1.35 26.88
CA SER A 440 7.18 -0.98 28.04
C SER A 440 7.15 -2.12 29.05
N ALA A 441 8.31 -2.71 29.36
CA ALA A 441 8.46 -3.94 30.14
C ALA A 441 7.90 -3.86 31.57
N ALA A 442 7.29 -2.73 31.95
CA ALA A 442 6.37 -2.66 33.06
C ALA A 442 5.16 -3.55 32.77
N ASP A 443 5.23 -4.84 33.15
CA ASP A 443 4.12 -5.79 33.15
C ASP A 443 2.84 -5.07 33.65
N PRO A 444 1.96 -4.64 32.73
CA PRO A 444 0.81 -3.84 33.11
C PRO A 444 -0.12 -4.69 33.98
N SER A 445 -0.07 -6.02 33.82
CA SER A 445 -0.79 -6.96 34.66
C SER A 445 -0.22 -7.05 36.07
N GLY A 446 1.07 -6.74 36.28
CA GLY A 446 1.69 -6.65 37.61
C GLY A 446 1.17 -5.46 38.41
N ALA A 447 1.17 -4.26 37.82
CA ALA A 447 0.59 -3.07 38.43
C ALA A 447 -0.94 -3.19 38.61
N MET A 448 -1.63 -3.82 37.66
CA MET A 448 -3.06 -4.08 37.77
C MET A 448 -3.38 -5.12 38.85
N ARG A 449 -2.60 -6.20 38.96
CA ARG A 449 -2.73 -7.21 40.03
C ARG A 449 -2.48 -6.58 41.40
N SER A 450 -1.48 -5.70 41.56
CA SER A 450 -1.24 -5.02 42.84
C SER A 450 -2.41 -4.09 43.20
N ASN A 451 -2.91 -3.32 42.23
CA ASN A 451 -4.04 -2.42 42.45
C ASN A 451 -5.33 -3.19 42.78
N LEU A 452 -5.59 -4.32 42.11
CA LEU A 452 -6.72 -5.20 42.38
C LEU A 452 -6.62 -5.81 43.79
N TRP A 453 -5.44 -6.28 44.20
CA TRP A 453 -5.23 -6.79 45.55
C TRP A 453 -5.42 -5.73 46.62
N ILE A 454 -4.93 -4.51 46.41
CA ILE A 454 -5.13 -3.38 47.33
C ILE A 454 -6.62 -3.03 47.42
N ALA A 455 -7.32 -2.98 46.28
CA ALA A 455 -8.76 -2.73 46.24
C ALA A 455 -9.56 -3.83 46.95
N ALA A 456 -9.25 -5.10 46.70
CA ALA A 456 -9.90 -6.25 47.33
C ALA A 456 -9.65 -6.30 48.84
N ALA A 457 -8.41 -6.03 49.28
CA ALA A 457 -8.07 -5.93 50.70
C ALA A 457 -8.79 -4.76 51.38
N GLY A 458 -8.85 -3.61 50.71
CA GLY A 458 -9.60 -2.43 51.15
C GLY A 458 -11.09 -2.73 51.29
N ALA A 459 -11.71 -3.31 50.28
CA ALA A 459 -13.12 -3.71 50.31
C ALA A 459 -13.43 -4.71 51.43
N SER A 460 -12.55 -5.70 51.63
CA SER A 460 -12.69 -6.70 52.70
C SER A 460 -12.60 -6.05 54.09
N ALA A 461 -11.65 -5.15 54.31
CA ALA A 461 -11.51 -4.42 55.57
C ALA A 461 -12.75 -3.58 55.88
N ILE A 462 -13.31 -2.91 54.87
CA ILE A 462 -14.55 -2.14 55.01
C ILE A 462 -15.70 -3.06 55.37
N ALA A 463 -15.90 -4.16 54.62
CA ALA A 463 -16.97 -5.11 54.87
C ALA A 463 -16.96 -5.64 56.32
N ILE A 464 -15.78 -5.92 56.88
CA ILE A 464 -15.62 -6.33 58.28
C ILE A 464 -16.07 -5.22 59.23
N VAL A 465 -15.66 -3.96 59.01
CA VAL A 465 -16.08 -2.82 59.84
C VAL A 465 -17.59 -2.62 59.78
N VAL A 466 -18.21 -2.76 58.60
CA VAL A 466 -19.67 -2.66 58.42
C VAL A 466 -20.39 -3.76 59.17
N ALA A 467 -19.98 -5.01 58.99
CA ALA A 467 -20.56 -6.15 59.69
C ALA A 467 -20.49 -5.96 61.22
N THR A 468 -19.35 -5.46 61.72
CA THR A 468 -19.15 -5.14 63.14
C THR A 468 -20.12 -4.06 63.62
N LEU A 469 -20.25 -2.96 62.87
CA LEU A 469 -21.13 -1.85 63.24
C LEU A 469 -22.63 -2.24 63.19
N VAL A 470 -23.03 -3.05 62.21
CA VAL A 470 -24.41 -3.57 62.10
C VAL A 470 -24.72 -4.52 63.25
N GLY A 471 -23.82 -5.45 63.58
CA GLY A 471 -23.98 -6.34 64.72
C GLY A 471 -24.13 -5.59 66.04
N LEU A 472 -23.31 -4.56 66.28
CA LEU A 472 -23.41 -3.70 67.47
C LEU A 472 -24.67 -2.83 67.51
N ALA A 473 -25.24 -2.49 66.35
CA ALA A 473 -26.46 -1.69 66.27
C ALA A 473 -27.73 -2.52 66.50
N GLY A 474 -27.75 -3.79 66.08
CA GLY A 474 -28.89 -4.70 66.18
C GLY A 474 -29.15 -5.24 67.60
N GLY A 475 -28.12 -5.44 68.41
CA GLY A 475 -28.27 -6.01 69.76
C GLY A 475 -28.88 -5.10 70.83
N ARG A 476 -29.34 -3.89 70.47
CA ARG A 476 -29.74 -2.87 71.46
C ARG A 476 -31.04 -3.19 72.22
N GLU A 477 -31.95 -3.96 71.64
CA GLU A 477 -33.19 -4.33 72.32
C GLU A 477 -32.97 -5.44 73.35
N ASP A 478 -32.18 -6.45 72.99
CA ASP A 478 -31.77 -7.53 73.89
C ASP A 478 -30.87 -7.02 75.03
N ASP A 479 -30.02 -6.04 74.76
CA ASP A 479 -29.17 -5.38 75.77
C ASP A 479 -29.99 -4.69 76.87
N VAL A 480 -31.13 -4.10 76.50
CA VAL A 480 -32.02 -3.43 77.46
C VAL A 480 -32.75 -4.48 78.30
N ALA A 481 -33.20 -5.58 77.70
CA ALA A 481 -33.80 -6.70 78.42
C ALA A 481 -32.80 -7.37 79.39
N LEU A 482 -31.56 -7.62 78.96
CA LEU A 482 -30.50 -8.20 79.80
C LEU A 482 -30.06 -7.27 80.94
N ARG A 483 -30.06 -5.95 80.73
CA ARG A 483 -29.83 -4.97 81.80
C ARG A 483 -30.96 -4.92 82.81
N ALA A 484 -32.21 -5.03 82.35
CA ALA A 484 -33.36 -5.13 83.25
C ALA A 484 -33.28 -6.37 84.16
N LEU A 485 -32.62 -7.43 83.70
CA LEU A 485 -32.32 -8.65 84.47
C LEU A 485 -31.02 -8.57 85.32
N GLY A 486 -30.37 -7.40 85.41
CA GLY A 486 -29.22 -7.17 86.28
C GLY A 486 -27.86 -7.58 85.70
N ALA A 487 -27.76 -7.87 84.40
CA ALA A 487 -26.47 -8.20 83.80
C ALA A 487 -25.51 -6.98 83.80
N SER A 488 -24.32 -7.16 84.38
CA SER A 488 -23.28 -6.12 84.36
C SER A 488 -22.76 -5.84 82.94
N HIS A 489 -22.37 -4.60 82.64
CA HIS A 489 -21.82 -4.17 81.34
C HIS A 489 -20.68 -5.06 80.82
N ARG A 490 -19.84 -5.61 81.72
CA ARG A 490 -18.74 -6.51 81.33
C ARG A 490 -19.22 -7.87 80.83
N ARG A 491 -20.34 -8.40 81.34
CA ARG A 491 -20.90 -9.69 80.88
C ARG A 491 -21.59 -9.54 79.53
N ILE A 492 -22.34 -8.46 79.32
CA ILE A 492 -22.98 -8.14 78.04
C ILE A 492 -21.93 -7.95 76.95
N GLY A 493 -20.87 -7.16 77.22
CA GLY A 493 -19.77 -6.97 76.26
C GLY A 493 -19.02 -8.26 75.91
N ARG A 494 -18.83 -9.18 76.87
CA ARG A 494 -18.22 -10.50 76.60
C ARG A 494 -19.12 -11.41 75.78
N ALA A 495 -20.42 -11.45 76.06
CA ALA A 495 -21.39 -12.24 75.30
C ALA A 495 -21.47 -11.76 73.84
N GLY A 496 -21.55 -10.43 73.63
CA GLY A 496 -21.54 -9.85 72.29
C GLY A 496 -20.24 -10.10 71.52
N ALA A 497 -19.08 -10.08 72.19
CA ALA A 497 -17.80 -10.41 71.56
C ALA A 497 -17.71 -11.89 71.15
N VAL A 498 -18.25 -12.82 71.95
CA VAL A 498 -18.31 -14.24 71.62
C VAL A 498 -19.28 -14.50 70.47
N GLN A 499 -20.44 -13.84 70.45
CA GLN A 499 -21.42 -13.96 69.38
C GLN A 499 -20.95 -13.34 68.05
N PHE A 500 -20.01 -12.39 68.09
CA PHE A 500 -19.38 -11.85 66.88
C PHE A 500 -18.29 -12.77 66.30
N LEU A 501 -17.73 -13.66 67.11
CA LEU A 501 -16.69 -14.63 66.70
C LEU A 501 -17.26 -15.96 66.20
N ILE A 502 -18.53 -16.25 66.50
CA ILE A 502 -19.30 -17.41 66.03
C ILE A 502 -20.13 -16.96 64.84
#